data_AF-A0A7J8PK03-F1
#
_entry.id   AF-A0A7J8PK03-F1
#
_cell.length_a   1.000
_cell.length_b   1.000
_cell.length_c   1.000
_cell.angle_alpha   90.00
_cell.angle_beta   90.00
_cell.angle_gamma   90.00
#
_symmetry.space_group_name_H-M   'P 1'
#
loop_
_entity.id
_entity.type
_entity.pdbx_description
1 polymer ?
#
loop_
_entity_poly.entity_id
_entity_poly.type
_entity_poly.pdbx_seq_one_letter_code
_entity_poly.pdbx_strand_id
1 'polypeptide(L)'
;MRDGHFLKTSCGSPNYAAPEAGCYTLPRHLSAGARDLISRIIVVDPMKRLTIPEIRQHPWFQAHLPIYLAVPRPDTTQQAKKVDEEILQEVVRMGFEKNHLVESLRNRVQNE
;
A
#
# COMPACT_ATOMS: atom_id res chain seq x y z
N MET A 1 -4.49 42.62 -3.41
CA MET A 1 -4.20 42.05 -2.08
C MET A 1 -4.70 40.62 -2.06
N ARG A 2 -3.80 39.64 -2.03
CA ARG A 2 -4.13 38.23 -1.81
C ARG A 2 -3.14 37.73 -0.75
N ASP A 3 -3.59 37.73 0.49
CA ASP A 3 -2.82 37.33 1.66
C ASP A 3 -2.67 35.80 1.69
N GLY A 4 -1.65 35.32 0.97
CA GLY A 4 -1.10 33.99 1.22
C GLY A 4 -0.28 34.05 2.50
N HIS A 5 -0.81 33.50 3.59
CA HIS A 5 -0.10 33.39 4.85
C HIS A 5 1.06 32.37 4.70
N PHE A 6 2.23 32.88 4.29
CA PHE A 6 3.46 32.12 4.15
C PHE A 6 4.14 32.06 5.53
N LEU A 7 3.93 30.96 6.26
CA LEU A 7 4.63 30.73 7.52
C LEU A 7 6.08 30.34 7.20
N LYS A 8 6.99 31.28 7.48
CA LYS A 8 8.44 31.11 7.38
C LYS A 8 8.89 29.92 8.22
N THR A 9 9.56 28.95 7.60
CA THR A 9 10.42 27.98 8.29
C THR A 9 11.86 28.51 8.34
N SER A 10 12.61 28.08 9.36
CA SER A 10 13.94 28.55 9.74
C SER A 10 15.09 28.04 8.84
N CYS A 11 14.80 27.23 7.82
CA CYS A 11 15.79 26.74 6.87
C CYS A 11 15.38 27.14 5.45
N GLY A 12 16.06 28.14 4.90
CA GLY A 12 15.70 28.83 3.65
C GLY A 12 15.92 28.03 2.37
N SER A 13 15.31 26.85 2.23
CA SER A 13 15.25 26.13 0.95
C SER A 13 13.81 26.03 0.44
N PRO A 14 13.45 26.71 -0.67
CA PRO A 14 12.07 26.74 -1.17
C PRO A 14 11.55 25.40 -1.73
N ASN A 15 12.42 24.39 -1.82
CA ASN A 15 12.13 23.12 -2.50
C ASN A 15 12.13 21.88 -1.60
N TYR A 16 12.50 21.98 -0.32
CA TYR A 16 12.49 20.84 0.60
C TYR A 16 11.43 21.06 1.68
N ALA A 17 10.22 20.52 1.45
CA ALA A 17 9.25 20.34 2.51
C ALA A 17 9.79 19.25 3.44
N ALA A 18 10.10 19.61 4.69
CA ALA A 18 10.44 18.63 5.71
C ALA A 18 9.24 17.68 5.88
N PRO A 19 9.39 16.35 5.71
CA PRO A 19 8.29 15.40 5.91
C PRO A 19 7.73 15.45 7.34
N GLU A 20 8.49 16.01 8.29
CA GLU A 20 8.10 16.27 9.67
C GLU A 20 6.99 17.33 9.80
N ALA A 21 6.86 18.24 8.84
CA ALA A 21 5.87 19.32 8.88
C ALA A 21 4.55 18.97 8.15
N GLY A 22 4.51 17.87 7.39
CA GLY A 22 3.33 17.49 6.59
C GLY A 22 2.89 18.58 5.60
N CYS A 23 3.79 19.47 5.20
CA CYS A 23 3.45 20.66 4.42
C CYS A 23 3.53 20.33 2.92
N TYR A 24 2.39 20.12 2.29
CA TYR A 24 2.25 19.91 0.85
C TYR A 24 1.09 20.75 0.31
N THR A 25 1.19 21.16 -0.96
CA THR A 25 0.11 21.88 -1.63
C THR A 25 -0.61 20.92 -2.58
N LEU A 26 -1.93 20.81 -2.41
CA LEU A 26 -2.76 19.98 -3.26
C LEU A 26 -3.23 20.80 -4.47
N PRO A 27 -2.98 20.36 -5.71
CA PRO A 27 -3.45 21.07 -6.88
C PRO A 27 -4.97 21.26 -6.91
N ARG A 28 -5.40 22.42 -7.45
CA ARG A 28 -6.83 22.75 -7.60
C ARG A 28 -7.60 21.83 -8.53
N HIS A 29 -6.91 21.15 -9.46
CA HIS A 29 -7.54 20.23 -10.42
C HIS A 29 -7.87 18.86 -9.81
N LEU A 30 -7.44 18.59 -8.57
CA LEU A 30 -7.82 17.37 -7.88
C LEU A 30 -9.28 17.43 -7.43
N SER A 31 -9.99 16.31 -7.64
CA SER A 31 -11.32 16.10 -7.08
C SER A 31 -11.29 16.19 -5.55
N ALA A 32 -12.42 16.55 -4.93
CA ALA A 32 -12.52 16.61 -3.47
C ALA A 32 -12.18 15.26 -2.81
N GLY A 33 -12.62 14.14 -3.39
CA GLY A 33 -12.31 12.80 -2.91
C GLY A 33 -10.83 12.43 -3.01
N ALA A 34 -10.15 12.85 -4.08
CA ALA A 34 -8.70 12.66 -4.21
C ALA A 34 -7.96 13.46 -3.14
N ARG A 35 -8.40 14.70 -2.88
CA ARG A 35 -7.82 15.59 -1.89
C ARG A 35 -7.92 15.02 -0.48
N ASP A 36 -9.09 14.48 -0.11
CA ASP A 36 -9.34 13.85 1.19
C ASP A 36 -8.53 12.55 1.34
N LEU A 37 -8.44 11.72 0.30
CA LEU A 37 -7.64 10.50 0.39
C LEU A 37 -6.16 10.80 0.58
N ILE A 38 -5.59 11.71 -0.23
CA ILE A 38 -4.18 12.07 -0.16
C ILE A 38 -3.85 12.66 1.22
N SER A 39 -4.75 13.47 1.79
CA SER A 39 -4.48 14.10 3.07
C SER A 39 -4.44 13.14 4.25
N ARG A 40 -5.15 12.01 4.16
CA ARG A 40 -5.13 10.94 5.18
C ARG A 40 -4.00 9.92 4.98
N ILE A 41 -3.41 9.87 3.80
CA ILE A 41 -2.22 9.04 3.51
C ILE A 41 -0.94 9.78 3.88
N ILE A 42 -0.84 11.06 3.52
CA ILE A 42 0.35 11.90 3.77
C ILE A 42 0.22 12.57 5.15
N VAL A 43 0.15 11.73 6.19
CA VAL A 43 0.09 12.16 7.60
C VAL A 43 1.42 11.87 8.28
N VAL A 44 1.93 12.84 9.03
CA VAL A 44 3.19 12.76 9.78
C VAL A 44 3.14 11.66 10.84
N ASP A 45 2.05 11.63 11.61
CA ASP A 45 1.79 10.64 12.65
C ASP A 45 1.34 9.30 12.01
N PRO A 46 2.13 8.23 12.11
CA PRO A 46 1.78 6.94 11.53
C PRO A 46 0.55 6.31 12.18
N MET A 47 0.25 6.62 13.44
CA MET A 47 -0.92 6.08 14.14
C MET A 47 -2.24 6.70 13.65
N LYS A 48 -2.15 7.89 13.03
CA LYS A 48 -3.29 8.58 12.41
C LYS A 48 -3.38 8.35 10.90
N ARG A 49 -2.37 7.71 10.31
CA ARG A 49 -2.30 7.44 8.88
C ARG A 49 -3.28 6.33 8.51
N LEU A 50 -3.99 6.53 7.41
CA LEU A 50 -4.90 5.52 6.89
C LEU A 50 -4.15 4.21 6.58
N THR A 51 -4.69 3.10 7.07
CA THR A 51 -4.18 1.76 6.78
C THR A 51 -4.59 1.31 5.37
N ILE A 52 -3.87 0.35 4.80
CA ILE A 52 -4.21 -0.23 3.48
C ILE A 52 -5.68 -0.70 3.38
N PRO A 53 -6.26 -1.45 4.34
CA PRO A 53 -7.67 -1.82 4.25
C PRO A 53 -8.62 -0.62 4.24
N GLU A 54 -8.33 0.42 5.02
CA GLU A 54 -9.14 1.66 5.03
C GLU A 54 -9.01 2.43 3.72
N ILE A 55 -7.82 2.46 3.10
CA ILE A 55 -7.62 3.07 1.77
C ILE A 55 -8.46 2.35 0.72
N ARG A 56 -8.48 1.01 0.74
CA ARG A 56 -9.30 0.20 -0.21
C ARG A 56 -10.80 0.43 -0.04
N GLN A 57 -11.23 0.85 1.15
CA GLN A 57 -12.63 1.17 1.45
C GLN A 57 -13.02 2.61 1.08
N HIS A 58 -12.04 3.47 0.76
CA HIS A 58 -12.30 4.88 0.50
C HIS A 58 -13.13 5.07 -0.80
N PRO A 59 -14.18 5.93 -0.81
CA PRO A 59 -15.06 6.11 -1.97
C PRO A 59 -14.33 6.52 -3.25
N TRP A 60 -13.31 7.36 -3.12
CA TRP A 60 -12.49 7.77 -4.27
C TRP A 60 -11.71 6.60 -4.88
N PHE A 61 -11.26 5.65 -4.06
CA PHE A 61 -10.51 4.47 -4.52
C PHE A 61 -11.45 3.49 -5.25
N GLN A 62 -12.69 3.34 -4.79
CA GLN A 62 -13.65 2.41 -5.35
C GLN A 62 -14.31 2.88 -6.65
N ALA A 63 -14.44 4.20 -6.85
CA ALA A 63 -15.24 4.78 -7.93
C ALA A 63 -14.86 4.29 -9.35
N HIS A 64 -13.59 3.95 -9.59
CA HIS A 64 -13.11 3.48 -10.89
C HIS A 64 -12.17 2.28 -10.75
N LEU A 65 -12.39 1.44 -9.73
CA LEU A 65 -11.50 0.31 -9.44
C LEU A 65 -11.67 -0.78 -10.51
N PRO A 66 -10.61 -1.13 -11.28
CA PRO A 66 -10.65 -2.26 -12.18
C PRO A 66 -10.98 -3.56 -11.44
N ILE A 67 -11.73 -4.46 -12.10
CA ILE A 67 -12.22 -5.72 -11.50
C ILE A 67 -11.07 -6.55 -10.88
N TYR A 68 -9.90 -6.59 -11.54
CA TYR A 68 -8.74 -7.33 -11.05
C TYR A 68 -8.17 -6.80 -9.72
N LEU A 69 -8.43 -5.52 -9.38
CA LEU A 69 -8.05 -4.92 -8.10
C LEU A 69 -9.17 -5.00 -7.04
N ALA A 70 -10.41 -5.19 -7.49
CA ALA A 70 -11.57 -5.34 -6.63
C ALA A 70 -11.62 -6.72 -5.94
N VAL A 71 -10.84 -7.69 -6.42
CA VAL A 71 -10.79 -9.03 -5.82
C VAL A 71 -10.33 -8.90 -4.36
N PRO A 72 -11.16 -9.32 -3.38
CA PRO A 72 -10.69 -9.51 -2.01
C PRO A 72 -9.44 -10.37 -2.08
N ARG A 73 -8.42 -10.14 -1.23
CA ARG A 73 -7.36 -11.15 -1.12
C ARG A 73 -8.09 -12.46 -0.82
N PRO A 74 -7.98 -13.50 -1.67
CA PRO A 74 -8.60 -14.78 -1.33
C PRO A 74 -8.07 -15.12 0.06
N ASP A 75 -8.98 -15.47 0.97
CA ASP A 75 -8.58 -15.85 2.32
C ASP A 75 -7.41 -16.83 2.21
N THR A 76 -6.22 -16.42 2.65
CA THR A 76 -4.96 -17.19 2.50
C THR A 76 -5.09 -18.60 3.08
N THR A 77 -6.05 -18.77 3.99
CA THR A 77 -6.45 -20.05 4.56
C THR A 77 -7.08 -21.02 3.55
N GLN A 78 -7.89 -20.53 2.60
CA GLN A 78 -8.57 -21.38 1.59
C GLN A 78 -7.71 -21.66 0.36
N GLN A 79 -6.88 -20.71 -0.08
CA GLN A 79 -6.01 -20.90 -1.26
C GLN A 79 -4.92 -21.95 -1.00
N ALA A 80 -4.51 -22.12 0.25
CA ALA A 80 -3.48 -23.06 0.67
C ALA A 80 -3.92 -24.54 0.73
N LYS A 81 -5.02 -24.93 0.07
CA LYS A 81 -5.46 -26.34 0.03
C LYS A 81 -4.90 -27.12 -1.16
N LYS A 82 -4.42 -26.46 -2.22
CA LYS A 82 -3.87 -27.12 -3.40
C LYS A 82 -2.50 -26.54 -3.73
N VAL A 83 -1.49 -27.40 -3.78
CA VAL A 83 -0.16 -27.06 -4.27
C VAL A 83 -0.23 -26.99 -5.79
N ASP A 84 0.28 -25.90 -6.35
CA ASP A 84 0.41 -25.74 -7.79
C ASP A 84 1.71 -26.42 -8.25
N GLU A 85 1.58 -27.43 -9.10
CA GLU A 85 2.71 -28.24 -9.56
C GLU A 85 3.64 -27.47 -10.51
N GLU A 86 3.15 -26.50 -11.28
CA GLU A 86 4.01 -25.65 -12.12
C GLU A 86 4.89 -24.76 -11.24
N ILE A 87 4.29 -24.13 -10.23
CA ILE A 87 5.04 -23.31 -9.27
C ILE A 87 6.05 -24.17 -8.50
N LEU A 88 5.66 -25.39 -8.10
CA LEU A 88 6.56 -26.31 -7.40
C LEU A 88 7.80 -26.65 -8.26
N GLN A 89 7.61 -26.94 -9.54
CA GLN A 89 8.71 -27.23 -10.47
C GLN A 89 9.64 -26.03 -10.63
N GLU A 90 9.08 -24.82 -10.70
CA GLU A 90 9.85 -23.58 -10.80
C GLU A 90 10.73 -23.36 -9.56
N VAL A 91 10.18 -23.56 -8.36
CA VAL A 91 10.94 -23.40 -7.11
C VAL A 91 12.03 -24.48 -6.98
N VAL A 92 11.76 -25.71 -7.42
CA VAL A 92 12.80 -26.75 -7.50
C VAL A 92 13.91 -26.35 -8.49
N ARG A 93 13.57 -25.73 -9.62
CA ARG A 93 14.55 -25.19 -10.58
C ARG A 93 15.41 -24.07 -9.99
N MET A 94 14.89 -23.32 -9.03
CA MET A 94 15.66 -22.32 -8.28
C MET A 94 16.64 -22.93 -7.26
N GLY A 95 16.66 -24.26 -7.08
CA GLY A 95 17.63 -24.97 -6.24
C GLY A 95 17.10 -25.47 -4.90
N PHE A 96 15.79 -25.37 -4.65
CA PHE A 96 15.18 -25.90 -3.43
C PHE A 96 14.88 -27.40 -3.53
N GLU A 97 15.11 -28.14 -2.44
CA GLU A 97 14.82 -29.58 -2.42
C GLU A 97 13.31 -29.84 -2.40
N LYS A 98 12.83 -30.65 -3.35
CA LYS A 98 11.40 -30.96 -3.51
C LYS A 98 10.76 -31.54 -2.25
N ASN A 99 11.44 -32.44 -1.55
CA ASN A 99 10.90 -33.10 -0.36
C ASN A 99 10.66 -32.09 0.77
N HIS A 100 11.68 -31.28 1.07
CA HIS A 100 11.60 -30.21 2.06
C HIS A 100 10.54 -29.17 1.68
N LEU A 101 10.47 -28.78 0.41
CA LEU A 101 9.49 -27.80 -0.09
C LEU A 101 8.05 -28.31 0.09
N VAL A 102 7.76 -29.56 -0.30
CA VAL A 102 6.43 -30.15 -0.14
C VAL A 102 6.05 -30.31 1.33
N GLU A 103 7.01 -30.68 2.18
CA GLU A 103 6.81 -30.78 3.62
C GLU A 103 6.52 -29.41 4.25
N SER A 104 7.32 -28.38 3.95
CA SER A 104 7.09 -27.00 4.39
C SER A 104 5.71 -26.49 3.95
N LEU A 105 5.31 -26.76 2.69
CA LEU A 105 4.00 -26.36 2.17
C LEU A 105 2.84 -27.08 2.87
N ARG A 106 2.97 -28.38 3.15
CA ARG A 106 1.95 -29.16 3.89
C ARG A 106 1.81 -28.70 5.34
N ASN A 107 2.94 -28.45 6.00
CA ASN A 107 2.98 -28.05 7.40
C ASN A 107 2.75 -26.53 7.61
N ARG A 108 2.58 -25.76 6.52
CA ARG A 108 2.43 -24.29 6.53
C ARG A 108 3.55 -23.60 7.32
N VAL A 109 4.78 -24.09 7.16
CA VAL A 109 5.96 -23.51 7.80
C VAL A 109 6.22 -22.14 7.18
N GLN A 110 6.42 -21.12 8.01
CA GLN A 110 6.86 -19.81 7.58
C GLN A 110 8.39 -19.82 7.50
N ASN A 111 8.91 -19.98 6.28
CA ASN A 111 10.35 -20.00 6.01
C ASN A 111 10.91 -18.56 6.06
N GLU A 112 12.16 -18.40 6.49
CA GLU A 112 12.90 -17.12 6.48
C GLU A 112 13.48 -16.76 5.10
#